data_AF-A0A1H9A4C5-F1
#
_entry.id   AF-A0A1H9A4C5-F1
#
_cell.length_a   1.000
_cell.length_b   1.000
_cell.length_c   1.000
_cell.angle_alpha   90.00
_cell.angle_beta   90.00
_cell.angle_gamma   90.00
#
_symmetry.space_group_name_H-M   'P 1'
#
loop_
_entity.id
_entity.type
_entity.pdbx_description
1 polymer ?
#
loop_
_entity_poly.entity_id
_entity_poly.type
_entity_poly.pdbx_seq_one_letter_code
_entity_poly.pdbx_strand_id
1 'polypeptide(L)'
;MKVQSSRRLWYWLAIVFVASFATLLWVGCEIYLQKPPIPARVLAGDGSTLYTGAQIRRGQAVWMAAGGQELGSLWGHGSYVASDGSADWLHREAVTLRASLR
;
A
#
# COMPACT_ATOMS: atom_id res chain seq x y z
N MET A 1 15.84 -42.38 27.09
CA MET A 1 15.47 -41.09 26.47
C MET A 1 14.39 -40.44 27.34
N LYS A 2 14.72 -39.43 28.16
CA LYS A 2 13.73 -38.76 29.04
C LYS A 2 12.81 -37.91 28.16
N VAL A 3 11.56 -38.34 27.99
CA VAL A 3 10.52 -37.51 27.35
C VAL A 3 10.29 -36.32 28.28
N GLN A 4 10.89 -35.18 27.94
CA GLN A 4 10.61 -33.92 28.61
C GLN A 4 9.12 -33.63 28.44
N SER A 5 8.42 -33.31 29.54
CA SER A 5 6.97 -33.03 29.54
C SER A 5 6.63 -31.96 28.50
N SER A 6 6.12 -32.40 27.34
CA SER A 6 5.86 -31.54 26.17
C SER A 6 4.84 -30.45 26.47
N ARG A 7 4.04 -30.62 27.53
CA ARG A 7 3.04 -29.66 27.98
C ARG A 7 3.62 -28.26 28.22
N ARG A 8 4.85 -28.14 28.75
CA ARG A 8 5.51 -26.83 28.93
C ARG A 8 5.88 -26.17 27.59
N LEU A 9 6.34 -26.96 26.62
CA LEU A 9 6.67 -26.47 25.28
C LEU A 9 5.41 -26.03 24.53
N TRP A 10 4.32 -26.80 24.63
CA TRP A 10 3.02 -26.44 24.06
C TRP A 10 2.44 -25.16 24.68
N TYR A 11 2.62 -24.94 25.99
CA TYR A 11 2.25 -23.66 26.60
C TYR A 11 3.05 -22.48 26.03
N TRP A 12 4.38 -22.60 25.92
CA TRP A 12 5.20 -21.55 25.32
C TRP A 12 4.86 -21.31 23.85
N LEU A 13 4.60 -22.36 23.10
CA LEU A 13 4.15 -22.26 21.70
C LEU A 13 2.83 -21.50 21.62
N ALA A 14 1.85 -21.84 22.46
CA ALA A 14 0.57 -21.14 22.52
C ALA A 14 0.75 -19.65 22.88
N ILE A 15 1.63 -19.33 23.83
CA ILE A 15 1.96 -17.94 24.19
C ILE A 15 2.54 -17.18 22.99
N VAL A 16 3.50 -17.78 22.27
CA VAL A 16 4.10 -17.15 21.08
C VAL A 16 3.03 -16.92 20.01
N PHE A 17 2.19 -17.91 19.72
CA PHE A 17 1.11 -17.76 18.75
C PHE A 17 0.13 -16.65 19.13
N VAL A 18 -0.35 -16.65 20.38
CA VAL A 18 -1.30 -15.62 20.86
C VAL A 18 -0.67 -14.23 20.80
N ALA A 19 0.59 -14.09 21.24
CA ALA A 19 1.31 -12.81 21.17
C ALA A 19 1.49 -12.34 19.72
N SER A 20 1.94 -13.21 18.81
CA SER A 20 2.12 -12.86 17.40
C SER A 20 0.82 -12.46 16.70
N PHE A 21 -0.26 -13.21 16.92
CA PHE A 21 -1.57 -12.86 16.35
C PHE A 21 -2.15 -11.59 16.97
N ALA A 22 -1.97 -11.36 18.27
CA ALA A 22 -2.38 -10.11 18.92
C ALA A 22 -1.65 -8.91 18.30
N THR A 23 -0.33 -9.00 18.09
CA THR A 23 0.44 -7.96 17.40
C THR A 23 -0.03 -7.75 15.96
N LEU A 24 -0.25 -8.82 15.20
CA LEU A 24 -0.73 -8.72 13.81
C LEU A 24 -2.10 -8.05 13.72
N LEU A 25 -3.04 -8.42 14.60
CA LEU A 25 -4.38 -7.84 14.65
C LEU A 25 -4.34 -6.36 15.04
N TRP A 26 -3.51 -6.01 16.03
CA TRP A 26 -3.36 -4.62 16.45
C TRP A 26 -2.80 -3.76 15.31
N VAL A 27 -1.67 -4.16 14.72
CA VAL A 27 -1.06 -3.41 13.60
C VAL A 27 -1.99 -3.36 12.40
N GLY A 28 -2.70 -4.46 12.09
CA GLY A 28 -3.70 -4.50 11.02
C GLY A 28 -4.84 -3.50 11.23
N CYS A 29 -5.31 -3.32 12.47
CA CYS A 29 -6.33 -2.32 12.81
C CYS A 29 -5.81 -0.89 12.60
N GLU A 30 -4.58 -0.61 13.06
CA GLU A 30 -3.94 0.69 12.85
C GLU A 30 -3.80 1.02 11.36
N ILE A 31 -3.34 0.07 10.55
CA ILE A 31 -3.24 0.24 9.09
C ILE A 31 -4.61 0.53 8.48
N TYR A 32 -5.67 -0.18 8.91
CA TYR A 32 -7.02 0.03 8.38
C TYR A 32 -7.55 1.44 8.62
N LEU A 33 -7.27 2.00 9.81
CA LEU A 33 -7.69 3.33 10.21
C LEU A 33 -6.82 4.44 9.61
N GLN A 34 -5.52 4.22 9.48
CA GLN A 34 -4.55 5.24 9.06
C GLN A 34 -4.20 5.22 7.57
N LYS A 35 -4.76 4.29 6.79
CA LYS A 35 -4.49 4.24 5.33
C LYS A 35 -4.86 5.56 4.64
N PRO A 36 -4.11 5.98 3.60
CA PRO A 36 -4.43 7.20 2.86
C PRO A 36 -5.87 7.16 2.29
N PRO A 37 -6.74 8.13 2.64
CA PRO A 37 -8.11 8.14 2.14
C PRO A 37 -8.14 8.54 0.66
N ILE A 38 -8.96 7.85 -0.14
CA ILE A 38 -9.18 8.23 -1.54
C ILE A 38 -10.14 9.44 -1.57
N PRO A 39 -9.72 10.61 -2.08
CA PRO A 39 -10.57 11.80 -2.10
C PRO A 39 -11.80 11.59 -2.98
N ALA A 40 -12.92 12.24 -2.61
CA ALA A 40 -14.14 12.18 -3.40
C ALA A 40 -13.98 12.92 -4.74
N ARG A 41 -13.30 14.07 -4.73
CA ARG A 41 -12.97 14.90 -5.89
C ARG A 41 -11.61 15.57 -5.69
N VAL A 42 -10.85 15.69 -6.76
CA VAL A 42 -9.63 16.49 -6.87
C VAL A 42 -9.99 17.70 -7.72
N LEU A 43 -9.81 18.89 -7.18
CA LEU A 43 -10.15 20.15 -7.85
C LEU A 43 -8.87 20.86 -8.31
N ALA A 44 -8.96 21.56 -9.43
CA ALA A 44 -7.95 22.54 -9.84
C ALA A 44 -8.09 23.83 -9.02
N GLY A 45 -7.10 24.72 -9.15
CA GLY A 45 -7.11 26.01 -8.44
C GLY A 45 -8.29 26.93 -8.77
N ASP A 46 -8.92 26.73 -9.93
CA ASP A 46 -10.13 27.44 -10.38
C ASP A 46 -11.45 26.80 -9.92
N GLY A 47 -11.38 25.69 -9.17
CA GLY A 47 -12.54 24.94 -8.69
C GLY A 47 -13.10 23.92 -9.69
N SER A 48 -12.53 23.80 -10.89
CA SER A 48 -12.91 22.75 -11.83
C SER A 48 -12.50 21.37 -11.32
N THR A 49 -13.28 20.32 -11.62
CA THR A 49 -12.98 18.95 -11.16
C THR A 49 -11.99 18.28 -12.12
N LEU A 50 -10.81 17.91 -11.62
CA LEU A 50 -9.78 17.17 -12.37
C LEU A 50 -10.06 15.66 -12.35
N TYR A 51 -10.26 15.11 -11.15
CA TYR A 51 -10.50 13.67 -10.96
C TYR A 51 -11.58 13.43 -9.90
N THR A 52 -12.33 12.35 -10.07
CA THR A 52 -13.28 11.84 -9.08
C THR A 52 -12.72 10.58 -8.41
N GLY A 53 -13.14 10.30 -7.18
CA GLY A 53 -12.75 9.07 -6.49
C GLY A 53 -13.16 7.79 -7.24
N ALA A 54 -14.23 7.86 -8.04
CA ALA A 54 -14.64 6.77 -8.93
C ALA A 54 -13.66 6.55 -10.08
N GLN A 55 -13.12 7.62 -10.67
CA GLN A 55 -12.08 7.53 -11.70
C GLN A 55 -10.78 6.97 -11.13
N ILE A 56 -10.38 7.37 -9.91
CA ILE A 56 -9.17 6.83 -9.24
C ILE A 56 -9.31 5.31 -9.05
N ARG A 57 -10.43 4.84 -8.49
CA ARG A 57 -10.68 3.40 -8.30
C ARG A 57 -10.75 2.63 -9.63
N ARG A 58 -11.32 3.25 -10.66
CA ARG A 58 -11.35 2.65 -12.01
C ARG A 58 -9.94 2.55 -12.59
N GLY A 59 -9.10 3.57 -12.41
CA GLY A 59 -7.69 3.53 -12.81
C GLY A 59 -6.92 2.39 -12.13
N GLN A 60 -7.15 2.18 -10.82
CA GLN A 60 -6.58 1.03 -10.09
C GLN A 60 -7.02 -0.31 -10.71
N ALA A 61 -8.31 -0.46 -11.03
CA ALA A 61 -8.83 -1.67 -11.66
C ALA A 61 -8.24 -1.92 -13.06
N VAL A 62 -8.11 -0.87 -13.87
CA VAL A 62 -7.49 -0.95 -15.20
C VAL A 62 -6.01 -1.32 -15.08
N TRP A 63 -5.28 -0.74 -14.13
CA TRP A 63 -3.88 -1.08 -13.88
C TRP A 63 -3.71 -2.54 -13.49
N MET A 64 -4.54 -3.05 -12.57
CA MET A 64 -4.54 -4.48 -12.22
C MET A 64 -4.84 -5.38 -13.42
N ALA A 65 -5.83 -5.01 -14.25
CA ALA A 65 -6.19 -5.77 -15.44
C ALA A 65 -5.11 -5.76 -16.53
N ALA A 66 -4.34 -4.68 -16.64
CA ALA A 66 -3.27 -4.54 -17.62
C ALA A 66 -2.01 -5.38 -17.29
N GLY A 67 -1.93 -5.96 -16.09
CA GLY A 67 -0.77 -6.74 -15.61
C GLY A 67 -0.24 -6.26 -14.26
N GLY A 68 -0.67 -5.08 -13.80
CA GLY A 68 -0.43 -4.58 -12.45
C GLY A 68 1.03 -4.65 -12.03
N GLN A 69 1.27 -5.39 -10.95
CA GLN A 69 2.59 -5.59 -10.34
C GLN A 69 3.56 -6.42 -11.17
N GLU A 70 3.10 -7.15 -12.19
CA GLU A 70 4.00 -7.93 -13.04
C GLU A 70 4.72 -7.04 -14.07
N LEU A 71 4.08 -5.95 -14.49
CA LEU A 71 4.66 -5.02 -15.46
C LEU A 71 5.65 -4.03 -14.83
N GLY A 72 5.45 -3.66 -13.56
CA GLY A 72 6.33 -2.76 -12.83
C GLY A 72 5.91 -2.65 -11.37
N SER A 73 6.49 -1.71 -10.64
CA SER A 73 6.22 -1.51 -9.22
C SER A 73 5.33 -0.30 -8.94
N LEU A 74 4.59 -0.37 -7.84
CA LEU A 74 3.84 0.73 -7.25
C LEU A 74 4.14 0.77 -5.74
N TRP A 75 4.54 1.92 -5.21
CA TRP A 75 5.02 2.05 -3.82
C TRP A 75 6.09 1.01 -3.47
N GLY A 76 6.98 0.71 -4.42
CA GLY A 76 8.05 -0.28 -4.28
C GLY A 76 7.61 -1.74 -4.37
N HIS A 77 6.31 -2.03 -4.55
CA HIS A 77 5.79 -3.38 -4.66
C HIS A 77 5.46 -3.73 -6.11
N GLY A 78 6.12 -4.76 -6.64
CA GLY A 78 5.90 -5.29 -7.98
C GLY A 78 7.20 -5.74 -8.62
N SER A 79 7.25 -5.78 -9.94
CA SER A 79 8.40 -6.21 -10.70
C SER A 79 9.39 -5.07 -10.93
N TYR A 80 10.61 -5.44 -11.30
CA TYR A 80 11.68 -4.50 -11.64
C TYR A 80 11.88 -4.37 -13.17
N VAL A 81 10.90 -4.82 -13.95
CA VAL A 81 10.97 -4.77 -15.43
C VAL A 81 10.77 -3.34 -15.91
N ALA A 82 9.71 -2.67 -15.44
CA ALA A 82 9.51 -1.24 -15.61
C ALA A 82 9.91 -0.46 -14.35
N SER A 83 10.00 0.86 -14.47
CA SER A 83 10.21 1.77 -13.33
C SER A 83 9.02 1.75 -12.37
N ASP A 84 9.26 2.11 -11.11
CA ASP A 84 8.17 2.34 -10.15
C ASP A 84 7.29 3.49 -10.62
N GLY A 85 6.01 3.20 -10.85
CA GLY A 85 5.06 4.17 -11.40
C GLY A 85 4.77 5.33 -10.47
N SER A 86 4.82 5.11 -9.15
CA SER A 86 4.59 6.17 -8.17
C SER A 86 5.77 7.14 -8.08
N ALA A 87 7.00 6.62 -8.14
CA ALA A 87 8.21 7.43 -8.14
C ALA A 87 8.41 8.19 -9.46
N ASP A 88 8.22 7.53 -10.60
CA ASP A 88 8.37 8.16 -11.93
C ASP A 88 7.33 9.29 -12.13
N TRP A 89 6.06 9.06 -11.77
CA TRP A 89 5.04 10.10 -11.85
C TRP A 89 5.37 11.30 -10.96
N LEU A 90 5.70 11.06 -9.68
CA LEU A 90 6.02 12.13 -8.73
C LEU A 90 7.24 12.94 -9.19
N HIS A 91 8.26 12.28 -9.74
CA HIS A 91 9.44 12.94 -10.27
C HIS A 91 9.09 13.87 -11.45
N ARG A 92 8.33 13.37 -12.43
CA ARG A 92 7.89 14.15 -13.58
C ARG A 92 7.05 15.35 -13.17
N GLU A 93 6.10 15.14 -12.26
CA GLU A 93 5.26 16.20 -11.72
C GLU A 93 6.10 17.29 -11.03
N ALA A 94 7.04 16.89 -10.15
CA ALA A 94 7.92 17.84 -9.46
C ALA A 94 8.83 18.62 -10.42
N VAL A 95 9.36 17.97 -11.46
CA VAL A 95 10.20 18.63 -12.49
C VAL A 95 9.37 19.63 -13.31
N THR A 96 8.16 19.26 -13.72
CA THR A 96 7.24 20.14 -14.44
C THR A 96 6.82 21.34 -13.58
N LEU A 97 6.46 21.12 -12.32
CA LEU A 97 6.13 22.19 -11.38
C LEU A 97 7.32 23.14 -11.20
N ARG A 98 8.52 22.61 -10.99
CA ARG A 98 9.74 23.43 -10.87
C ARG A 98 10.00 24.26 -12.14
N ALA A 99 9.76 23.70 -13.31
CA ALA A 99 9.92 24.41 -14.57
C ALA A 99 8.88 25.54 -14.74
N SER A 100 7.64 25.34 -14.30
CA SER A 100 6.59 26.37 -14.36
C SER A 100 6.77 27.54 -13.38
N LEU A 101 7.66 27.40 -12.39
CA LEU A 101 7.95 28.42 -11.38
C LEU A 101 9.14 29.32 -11.76
N ARG A 102 9.80 29.05 -12.89
CA ARG A 102 10.90 29.85 -13.44
C ARG A 102 10.40 30.71 -14.59
#